data_AF-A0A377SRC7-F1
#
_entry.id   AF-A0A377SRC7-F1
#
_cell.length_a   1.000
_cell.length_b   1.000
_cell.length_c   1.000
_cell.angle_alpha   90.00
_cell.angle_beta   90.00
_cell.angle_gamma   90.00
#
_symmetry.space_group_name_H-M   'P 1'
#
loop_
_entity.id
_entity.type
_entity.pdbx_description
1 polymer ?
#
loop_
_entity_poly.entity_id
_entity_poly.type
_entity_poly.pdbx_seq_one_letter_code
_entity_poly.pdbx_strand_id
1 'polypeptide(L)'
;MNILIRQFATDLQSDVKAYQDLIVLLDEQFSTSVQQQTAQLSRVLEQINEQLAAIEVRRARRSQMIQTSKAADCEALMALFPVALQQACLSKWQQLGTLLRQAKQLNQRNGEFILSQQEIMQRVLFGEQDIYDPV
;
A
#
# COMPACT_ATOMS: atom_id res chain seq x y z
N MET A 1 -13.80 -17.60 -21.62
CA MET A 1 -12.93 -16.43 -21.88
C MET A 1 -13.50 -15.12 -21.31
N ASN A 2 -14.75 -14.74 -21.61
CA ASN A 2 -15.32 -13.44 -21.22
C ASN A 2 -15.39 -13.16 -19.70
N ILE A 3 -15.61 -14.18 -18.85
CA ILE A 3 -15.76 -14.00 -17.40
C ILE A 3 -14.43 -13.64 -16.73
N LEU A 4 -13.34 -14.32 -17.07
CA LEU A 4 -12.01 -14.06 -16.49
C LEU A 4 -11.49 -12.66 -16.85
N ILE A 5 -11.73 -12.24 -18.09
CA ILE A 5 -11.35 -10.91 -18.58
C ILE A 5 -12.12 -9.81 -17.82
N ARG A 6 -13.44 -9.99 -17.63
CA ARG A 6 -14.26 -9.07 -16.82
C ARG A 6 -13.79 -9.04 -15.37
N GLN A 7 -13.52 -10.21 -14.78
CA GLN A 7 -13.02 -10.30 -13.42
C GLN A 7 -11.69 -9.56 -13.25
N PHE A 8 -10.74 -9.72 -14.19
CA PHE A 8 -9.47 -9.00 -14.18
C PHE A 8 -9.70 -7.47 -14.20
N ALA A 9 -10.57 -6.98 -15.09
CA ALA A 9 -10.86 -5.55 -15.19
C ALA A 9 -11.51 -5.00 -13.91
N THR A 10 -12.44 -5.75 -13.31
CA THR A 10 -13.07 -5.40 -12.03
C THR A 10 -12.07 -5.40 -10.87
N ASP A 11 -11.18 -6.40 -10.80
CA ASP A 11 -10.16 -6.48 -9.76
C ASP A 11 -9.15 -5.34 -9.89
N LEU A 12 -8.75 -4.99 -11.12
CA LEU A 12 -7.86 -3.86 -11.38
C LEU A 12 -8.50 -2.52 -10.98
N GLN A 13 -9.78 -2.30 -11.28
CA GLN A 13 -10.51 -1.13 -10.81
C GLN A 13 -10.58 -1.09 -9.28
N SER A 14 -10.81 -2.24 -8.65
CA SER A 14 -10.88 -2.37 -7.19
C SER A 14 -9.54 -2.09 -6.54
N ASP A 15 -8.43 -2.51 -7.15
CA ASP A 15 -7.08 -2.19 -6.66
C ASP A 15 -6.76 -0.70 -6.78
N VAL A 16 -7.11 -0.05 -7.89
CA VAL A 16 -6.92 1.40 -8.03
C VAL A 16 -7.63 2.13 -6.89
N LYS A 17 -8.90 1.80 -6.63
CA LYS A 17 -9.63 2.38 -5.50
C LYS A 17 -8.98 2.02 -4.17
N ALA A 18 -8.57 0.77 -4.01
CA ALA A 18 -8.02 0.32 -2.74
C ALA A 18 -6.72 1.05 -2.37
N TYR A 19 -5.85 1.31 -3.35
CA TYR A 19 -4.63 2.09 -3.13
C TYR A 19 -4.90 3.58 -2.92
N GLN A 20 -5.92 4.16 -3.53
CA GLN A 20 -6.35 5.53 -3.21
C GLN A 20 -6.80 5.63 -1.75
N ASP A 21 -7.63 4.69 -1.29
CA ASP A 21 -8.09 4.65 0.09
C ASP A 21 -6.91 4.38 1.07
N LEU A 22 -5.96 3.51 0.69
CA LEU A 22 -4.74 3.25 1.47
C LEU A 22 -3.87 4.52 1.63
N ILE A 23 -3.74 5.33 0.57
CA ILE A 23 -3.00 6.59 0.63
C ILE A 23 -3.62 7.53 1.67
N VAL A 24 -4.94 7.65 1.68
CA VAL A 24 -5.67 8.47 2.67
C VAL A 24 -5.39 7.95 4.09
N LEU A 25 -5.47 6.64 4.30
CA LEU A 25 -5.18 6.02 5.60
C LEU A 25 -3.72 6.23 6.04
N LEU A 26 -2.76 6.20 5.12
CA LEU A 26 -1.36 6.48 5.44
C LEU A 26 -1.15 7.94 5.85
N ASP A 27 -1.84 8.91 5.23
CA ASP A 27 -1.79 10.30 5.70
C ASP A 27 -2.50 10.50 7.04
N GLU A 28 -3.58 9.77 7.30
CA GLU A 28 -4.26 9.78 8.60
C GLU A 28 -3.38 9.15 9.69
N GLN A 29 -2.69 8.04 9.38
CA GLN A 29 -1.74 7.40 10.29
C GLN A 29 -0.64 8.39 10.71
N PHE A 30 -0.10 9.16 9.76
CA PHE A 30 0.89 10.20 10.07
C PHE A 30 0.32 11.27 11.00
N SER A 31 -0.84 11.83 10.65
CA SER A 31 -1.49 12.90 11.40
C SER A 31 -1.83 12.48 12.84
N THR A 32 -2.35 11.27 13.01
CA THR A 32 -2.70 10.70 14.32
C THR A 32 -1.46 10.34 15.15
N SER A 33 -0.37 9.91 14.50
CA SER A 33 0.92 9.67 15.15
C SER A 33 1.53 10.97 15.69
N VAL A 34 1.51 12.04 14.89
CA VAL A 34 1.97 13.39 15.29
C VAL A 34 1.16 13.91 16.49
N GLN A 35 -0.16 13.72 16.47
CA GLN A 35 -1.07 14.17 17.53
C GLN A 35 -1.12 13.23 18.74
N GLN A 36 -0.34 12.15 18.75
CA GLN A 36 -0.30 11.12 19.81
C GLN A 36 -1.68 10.53 20.15
N GLN A 37 -2.56 10.43 19.16
CA GLN A 37 -3.91 9.90 19.31
C GLN A 37 -3.91 8.38 19.21
N THR A 38 -3.41 7.71 20.25
CA THR A 38 -3.17 6.25 20.25
C THR A 38 -4.39 5.41 19.87
N ALA A 39 -5.58 5.75 20.39
CA ALA A 39 -6.81 5.04 20.06
C ALA A 39 -7.23 5.19 18.59
N GLN A 40 -7.03 6.38 17.99
CA GLN A 40 -7.32 6.60 16.58
C GLN A 40 -6.27 5.92 15.70
N LEU A 41 -4.99 5.98 16.09
CA LEU A 41 -3.90 5.29 15.41
C LEU A 41 -4.14 3.78 15.32
N SER A 42 -4.62 3.14 16.39
CA SER A 42 -4.98 1.71 16.37
C SER A 42 -6.06 1.40 15.34
N ARG A 43 -7.12 2.21 15.26
CA ARG A 43 -8.20 2.04 14.26
C ARG A 43 -7.70 2.20 12.83
N VAL A 44 -6.86 3.21 12.58
CA VAL A 44 -6.27 3.43 11.26
C VAL A 44 -5.39 2.24 10.85
N LEU A 45 -4.61 1.68 11.77
CA LEU A 45 -3.79 0.50 11.53
C LEU A 45 -4.64 -0.75 11.21
N GLU A 46 -5.75 -0.95 11.91
CA GLU A 46 -6.71 -2.03 11.61
C GLU A 46 -7.26 -1.89 10.18
N GLN A 47 -7.72 -0.70 9.81
CA GLN A 47 -8.23 -0.41 8.46
C GLN A 47 -7.17 -0.62 7.38
N ILE A 48 -5.92 -0.22 7.63
CA ILE A 48 -4.79 -0.49 6.72
C ILE A 48 -4.62 -2.01 6.54
N ASN A 49 -4.62 -2.79 7.63
CA ASN A 49 -4.44 -4.23 7.57
C ASN A 49 -5.56 -4.93 6.79
N GLU A 50 -6.82 -4.55 7.03
CA GLU A 50 -7.98 -5.05 6.27
C GLU A 50 -7.84 -4.76 4.78
N GLN A 51 -7.42 -3.53 4.44
CA GLN A 51 -7.23 -3.11 3.06
C GLN A 51 -6.12 -3.91 2.37
N LEU A 52 -4.99 -4.12 3.05
CA LEU A 52 -3.88 -4.92 2.54
C LEU A 52 -4.29 -6.37 2.31
N ALA A 53 -5.05 -6.97 3.23
CA ALA A 53 -5.57 -8.32 3.06
C ALA A 53 -6.45 -8.45 1.80
N ALA A 54 -7.34 -7.48 1.56
CA ALA A 54 -8.18 -7.45 0.37
C ALA A 54 -7.37 -7.28 -0.93
N ILE A 55 -6.33 -6.45 -0.91
CA ILE A 55 -5.40 -6.27 -2.04
C ILE A 55 -4.66 -7.59 -2.35
N GLU A 56 -4.15 -8.28 -1.33
CA GLU A 56 -3.39 -9.52 -1.52
C GLU A 56 -4.25 -10.64 -2.13
N VAL A 57 -5.54 -10.74 -1.76
CA VAL A 57 -6.47 -11.69 -2.40
C VAL A 57 -6.59 -11.43 -3.90
N ARG A 58 -6.75 -10.17 -4.32
CA ARG A 58 -6.85 -9.80 -5.75
C ARG A 58 -5.52 -9.98 -6.47
N ARG A 59 -4.40 -9.71 -5.78
CA ARG A 59 -3.06 -9.94 -6.30
C ARG A 59 -2.80 -11.42 -6.59
N ALA A 60 -3.13 -12.30 -5.65
CA ALA A 60 -3.01 -13.74 -5.83
C ALA A 60 -3.85 -14.23 -7.03
N ARG A 61 -5.09 -13.72 -7.15
CA ARG A 61 -5.95 -14.05 -8.29
C ARG A 61 -5.37 -13.58 -9.62
N ARG A 62 -4.85 -12.35 -9.70
CA ARG A 62 -4.15 -11.85 -10.90
C ARG A 62 -2.95 -12.73 -11.26
N SER A 63 -2.12 -13.08 -10.28
CA SER A 63 -0.96 -13.97 -10.49
C SER A 63 -1.40 -15.32 -11.05
N GLN A 64 -2.48 -15.89 -10.51
CA GLN A 64 -3.05 -17.13 -11.04
C GLN A 64 -3.50 -16.97 -12.50
N MET A 65 -4.16 -15.86 -12.84
CA MET A 65 -4.59 -15.59 -14.23
C MET A 65 -3.39 -15.55 -15.18
N ILE A 66 -2.31 -14.83 -14.83
CA ILE A 66 -1.08 -14.74 -15.63
C ILE A 66 -0.47 -16.13 -15.84
N GLN A 67 -0.38 -16.94 -14.79
CA GLN A 67 0.16 -18.30 -14.86
C GLN A 67 -0.68 -19.19 -15.79
N THR A 68 -2.01 -19.17 -15.62
CA THR A 68 -2.92 -20.01 -16.43
C THR A 68 -2.96 -19.59 -17.91
N SER A 69 -2.78 -18.31 -18.21
CA SER A 69 -2.71 -17.81 -19.59
C SER A 69 -1.34 -17.98 -20.23
N LYS A 70 -0.33 -18.42 -19.47
CA LYS A 70 1.09 -18.45 -19.88
C LYS A 70 1.59 -17.07 -20.38
N ALA A 71 1.03 -16.00 -19.85
CA ALA A 71 1.52 -14.66 -20.14
C ALA A 71 2.78 -14.38 -19.32
N ALA A 72 3.70 -13.57 -19.84
CA ALA A 72 4.90 -13.18 -19.10
C ALA A 72 4.56 -12.27 -17.91
N ASP A 73 3.59 -11.38 -18.09
CA ASP A 73 3.16 -10.38 -17.11
C ASP A 73 1.71 -9.93 -17.36
N CYS A 74 1.27 -8.89 -16.63
CA CYS A 74 -0.06 -8.31 -16.78
C CYS A 74 -0.26 -7.63 -18.15
N GLU A 75 0.76 -7.02 -18.73
CA GLU A 75 0.64 -6.33 -20.02
C GLU A 75 0.47 -7.35 -21.16
N ALA A 76 1.26 -8.42 -21.13
CA ALA A 76 1.13 -9.56 -22.03
C ALA A 76 -0.24 -10.25 -21.88
N LEU A 77 -0.77 -10.36 -20.65
CA LEU A 77 -2.12 -10.87 -20.42
C LEU A 77 -3.19 -9.92 -21.04
N MET A 78 -3.06 -8.61 -20.82
CA MET A 78 -4.00 -7.62 -21.35
C MET A 78 -3.97 -7.53 -22.88
N ALA A 79 -2.85 -7.86 -23.52
CA ALA A 79 -2.74 -7.94 -24.98
C ALA A 79 -3.66 -9.00 -25.61
N LEU A 80 -4.18 -9.95 -24.81
CA LEU A 80 -5.16 -10.95 -25.25
C LEU A 80 -6.61 -10.42 -25.23
N PHE A 81 -6.84 -9.18 -24.76
CA PHE A 81 -8.18 -8.62 -24.59
C PHE A 81 -8.65 -7.87 -25.84
N PRO A 82 -9.97 -7.63 -26.00
CA PRO A 82 -10.46 -6.70 -27.02
C PRO A 82 -9.84 -5.30 -26.85
N VAL A 83 -9.49 -4.64 -27.96
CA VAL A 83 -8.71 -3.39 -28.00
C VAL A 83 -9.22 -2.31 -27.04
N ALA A 84 -10.53 -2.07 -27.02
CA ALA A 84 -11.12 -1.05 -26.14
C ALA A 84 -10.89 -1.37 -24.65
N LEU A 85 -11.00 -2.64 -24.27
CA LEU A 85 -10.79 -3.08 -22.90
C LEU A 85 -9.30 -3.12 -22.54
N GLN A 86 -8.44 -3.54 -23.47
CA GLN A 86 -6.99 -3.49 -23.31
C GLN A 86 -6.53 -2.07 -22.95
N GLN A 87 -6.95 -1.06 -23.71
CA GLN A 87 -6.57 0.33 -23.47
C GLN A 87 -7.05 0.82 -22.09
N ALA A 88 -8.30 0.52 -21.73
CA ALA A 88 -8.84 0.88 -20.42
C ALA A 88 -8.07 0.22 -19.26
N CYS A 89 -7.72 -1.06 -19.39
CA CYS A 89 -6.96 -1.77 -18.38
C CYS A 89 -5.50 -1.29 -18.30
N LEU A 90 -4.84 -1.00 -19.43
CA LEU A 90 -3.48 -0.45 -19.45
C LEU A 90 -3.40 0.90 -18.74
N SER A 91 -4.36 1.79 -18.99
CA SER A 91 -4.44 3.08 -18.30
C SER A 91 -4.56 2.90 -16.78
N LYS A 92 -5.43 2.00 -16.33
CA LYS A 92 -5.58 1.68 -14.90
C LYS A 92 -4.34 1.01 -14.30
N TRP A 93 -3.66 0.17 -15.08
CA TRP A 93 -2.43 -0.49 -14.66
C TRP A 93 -1.31 0.52 -14.40
N GLN A 94 -1.13 1.50 -15.30
CA GLN A 94 -0.20 2.60 -15.11
C GLN A 94 -0.55 3.46 -13.90
N GLN A 95 -1.84 3.79 -13.73
CA GLN A 95 -2.34 4.52 -12.56
C GLN A 95 -2.03 3.75 -11.26
N LEU A 96 -2.31 2.45 -11.23
CA LEU A 96 -2.02 1.58 -10.09
C LEU A 96 -0.52 1.61 -9.75
N GLY A 97 0.36 1.55 -10.74
CA GLY A 97 1.81 1.67 -10.54
C GLY A 97 2.23 3.00 -9.89
N THR A 98 1.60 4.11 -10.26
CA THR A 98 1.83 5.42 -9.62
C THR A 98 1.36 5.44 -8.17
N LEU A 99 0.15 4.93 -7.91
CA LEU A 99 -0.41 4.86 -6.56
C LEU A 99 0.43 3.97 -5.64
N LEU A 100 0.95 2.84 -6.14
CA LEU A 100 1.88 1.96 -5.41
C LEU A 100 3.15 2.68 -4.96
N ARG A 101 3.76 3.47 -5.84
CA ARG A 101 4.96 4.25 -5.50
C ARG A 101 4.65 5.31 -4.44
N GLN A 102 3.52 5.99 -4.57
CA GLN A 102 3.08 6.98 -3.59
C GLN A 102 2.81 6.34 -2.22
N ALA A 103 2.06 5.24 -2.17
CA ALA A 103 1.79 4.50 -0.93
C ALA A 103 3.10 4.04 -0.26
N LYS A 104 4.09 3.59 -1.04
CA LYS A 104 5.41 3.22 -0.51
C LYS A 104 6.14 4.41 0.11
N GLN A 105 6.13 5.58 -0.53
CA GLN A 105 6.75 6.78 0.00
C GLN A 105 6.09 7.25 1.31
N LEU A 106 4.76 7.24 1.37
CA LEU A 106 4.02 7.61 2.58
C LEU A 106 4.26 6.62 3.72
N ASN A 107 4.25 5.32 3.43
CA ASN A 107 4.55 4.29 4.42
C ASN A 107 5.97 4.47 4.99
N GLN A 108 6.96 4.72 4.13
CA GLN A 108 8.33 4.98 4.56
C GLN A 108 8.40 6.22 5.48
N ARG A 109 7.81 7.34 5.07
CA ARG A 109 7.71 8.56 5.89
C ARG A 109 7.14 8.27 7.27
N ASN A 110 6.05 7.51 7.33
CA ASN A 110 5.39 7.18 8.59
C ASN A 110 6.28 6.30 9.48
N GLY A 111 6.95 5.31 8.90
CA GLY A 111 7.90 4.46 9.62
C GLY A 111 9.08 5.24 10.21
N GLU A 112 9.70 6.11 9.40
CA GLU A 112 10.79 6.99 9.83
C GLU A 112 10.35 7.91 10.99
N PHE A 113 9.16 8.50 10.89
CA PHE A 113 8.60 9.33 11.95
C PHE A 113 8.39 8.55 13.26
N ILE A 114 7.75 7.37 13.20
CA ILE A 114 7.48 6.55 14.38
C ILE A 114 8.78 6.11 15.05
N LEU A 115 9.79 5.71 14.28
CA LEU A 115 11.12 5.37 14.81
C LEU A 115 11.76 6.57 15.52
N SER A 116 11.71 7.76 14.93
CA SER A 116 12.25 8.97 15.57
C SER A 116 11.55 9.30 16.90
N GLN A 117 10.23 9.09 16.98
CA GLN A 117 9.47 9.28 18.22
C GLN A 117 9.89 8.27 19.30
N GLN A 118 10.19 7.03 18.93
CA GLN A 118 10.68 6.01 19.86
C GLN A 118 12.08 6.37 20.40
N GLU A 119 12.98 6.85 19.54
CA GLU A 119 14.32 7.28 19.95
C GLU A 119 14.27 8.47 20.93
N ILE A 120 13.41 9.46 20.66
CA ILE A 120 13.19 10.60 21.56
C ILE A 120 12.66 10.10 22.92
N MET A 121 11.66 9.22 22.90
CA MET A 121 11.07 8.68 24.13
C MET A 121 12.09 7.87 24.94
N GLN A 122 12.96 7.09 24.29
CA GLN A 122 14.04 6.38 24.96
C GLN A 122 15.03 7.34 25.63
N ARG A 123 15.46 8.41 24.93
CA ARG A 123 16.34 9.43 25.52
C ARG A 123 15.70 10.14 26.72
N VAL A 124 14.40 10.45 26.63
CA VAL A 124 13.66 11.08 27.74
C VAL A 124 13.55 10.14 28.95
N LEU A 125 13.29 8.85 28.71
CA LEU A 125 13.09 7.87 29.78
C LEU A 125 14.40 7.39 30.44
N PHE A 126 15.47 7.27 29.66
CA PHE A 126 16.75 6.71 30.12
C PHE A 126 17.85 7.75 30.31
N GLY A 127 17.57 9.02 29.99
CA GLY A 127 18.56 10.11 29.96
C GLY A 127 19.53 9.98 28.79
N GLU A 128 20.24 11.07 28.48
CA GLU A 128 21.52 10.94 27.78
C GLU A 128 22.45 10.22 28.76
N GLN A 129 23.01 9.07 28.37
CA GLN A 129 24.18 8.53 29.06
C GLN A 129 25.37 9.45 28.76
N ASP A 130 25.32 10.68 29.27
CA ASP A 130 26.49 11.52 29.39
C ASP A 130 27.37 10.85 30.42
N ILE A 131 28.38 10.15 29.91
CA ILE A 131 29.49 9.61 30.67
C ILE A 131 30.14 10.82 31.34
N TYR A 132 29.78 11.06 32.60
CA TYR A 132 30.51 11.94 33.49
C TYR A 132 31.90 11.33 33.67
N ASP A 133 32.91 11.96 33.09
CA ASP A 133 34.32 11.67 33.35
C ASP A 133 34.77 12.67 34.43
N PRO A 134 34.91 12.26 35.71
CA PRO A 134 35.47 13.13 36.73
C PRO A 134 36.99 13.25 36.53
N VAL A 135 37.44 14.49 36.58
CA VAL A 135 38.83 14.97 36.63
C VAL A 135 39.69 14.19 37.64
#